data_AF-A0A5K0VFA2-F1
#
_entry.id   AF-A0A5K0VFA2-F1
#
_cell.length_a   1.000
_cell.length_b   1.000
_cell.length_c   1.000
_cell.angle_alpha   90.00
_cell.angle_beta   90.00
_cell.angle_gamma   90.00
#
_symmetry.space_group_name_H-M   'P 1'
#
loop_
_entity.id
_entity.type
_entity.pdbx_description
1 polymer ?
#
loop_
_entity_poly.entity_id
_entity_poly.type
_entity_poly.pdbx_seq_one_letter_code
_entity_poly.pdbx_strand_id
1 'polypeptide(L)' 'SLVSCASVPERNLLADTARLVEVRSKSCRQNVSLKASVAEGLLALGYDASICKSKWDQTPSHPA' A
#
# COMPACT_ATOMS: atom_id res chain seq x y z
N SER A 1 -11.18 -7.93 15.45
CA SER A 1 -9.79 -8.44 15.51
C SER A 1 -9.17 -8.20 14.14
N LEU A 2 -7.98 -7.59 14.06
CA LEU A 2 -7.25 -7.52 12.80
C LEU A 2 -6.76 -8.94 12.46
N VAL A 3 -6.94 -9.37 11.21
CA VAL A 3 -6.50 -10.69 10.77
C VAL A 3 -4.99 -10.77 10.91
N SER A 4 -4.50 -11.78 11.62
CA SER A 4 -3.07 -12.07 11.73
C SER A 4 -2.50 -12.51 10.38
N CYS A 5 -1.32 -12.01 10.02
CA CYS A 5 -0.59 -12.46 8.83
C CYS A 5 -0.43 -13.98 8.86
N ALA A 6 -0.73 -14.65 7.75
CA ALA A 6 -0.71 -16.11 7.65
C ALA A 6 0.73 -16.65 7.61
N SER A 7 1.71 -15.80 7.27
CA SER A 7 3.09 -16.21 7.06
C SER A 7 4.12 -15.16 7.52
N VAL A 8 5.36 -15.61 7.76
CA VAL A 8 6.49 -14.72 8.08
C VAL A 8 6.77 -13.70 6.96
N PRO A 9 6.76 -14.08 5.67
CA PRO A 9 6.92 -13.13 4.57
C PRO A 9 5.86 -12.04 4.54
N GLU A 10 4.58 -12.37 4.73
CA GLU A 10 3.49 -11.37 4.82
C GLU A 10 3.72 -10.39 5.96
N ARG A 11 4.13 -10.89 7.12
CA ARG A 11 4.40 -10.06 8.29
C ARG A 11 5.60 -9.13 8.05
N ASN A 12 6.64 -9.61 7.39
CA ASN A 12 7.78 -8.79 7.01
C ASN A 12 7.37 -7.70 6.01
N LEU A 13 6.60 -8.06 4.98
CA LEU A 13 6.05 -7.11 4.01
C LEU A 13 5.19 -6.02 4.68
N LEU A 14 4.35 -6.40 5.64
CA LEU A 14 3.55 -5.46 6.43
C LEU A 14 4.45 -4.48 7.20
N ALA A 15 5.48 -5.00 7.88
CA ALA A 15 6.43 -4.18 8.62
C ALA A 15 7.23 -3.23 7.70
N ASP A 16 7.65 -3.71 6.53
CA ASP A 16 8.39 -2.92 5.53
C ASP A 16 7.52 -1.79 4.98
N THR A 17 6.26 -2.11 4.66
CA THR A 17 5.28 -1.14 4.18
C THR A 17 4.97 -0.08 5.24
N ALA A 18 4.80 -0.47 6.51
CA ALA A 18 4.54 0.45 7.61
C ALA A 18 5.68 1.47 7.79
N ARG A 19 6.94 1.00 7.78
CA ARG A 19 8.12 1.89 7.87
C ARG A 19 8.20 2.84 6.67
N LEU A 20 7.89 2.36 5.47
CA LEU A 20 7.88 3.19 4.26
C LEU A 20 6.81 4.29 4.32
N VAL A 21 5.61 3.97 4.80
CA VAL A 21 4.53 4.95 5.00
C VAL A 21 4.93 6.00 6.02
N GLU A 22 5.50 5.60 7.16
CA GLU A 22 5.91 6.51 8.23
C GLU A 22 6.97 7.51 7.73
N VAL A 23 8.02 7.03 7.06
CA VAL A 23 9.12 7.87 6.55
C VAL A 23 8.70 8.77 5.39
N ARG A 24 7.76 8.32 4.53
CA ARG A 24 7.44 9.00 3.26
C ARG A 24 6.07 9.68 3.21
N SER A 25 5.26 9.58 4.27
CA SER A 25 3.92 10.18 4.38
C SER A 25 3.89 11.69 4.10
N LYS A 26 4.98 12.42 4.40
CA LYS A 26 5.10 13.86 4.15
C LYS A 26 5.32 14.23 2.67
N SER A 27 5.70 13.28 1.81
CA SER A 27 5.94 13.47 0.37
C SER A 27 5.01 12.57 -0.45
N CYS A 28 3.71 12.90 -0.42
CA CYS A 28 2.64 12.14 -1.06
C CYS A 28 2.84 11.87 -2.58
N ARG A 29 3.66 12.69 -3.27
CA ARG A 29 3.86 12.59 -4.73
C ARG A 29 4.90 11.54 -5.18
N GLN A 30 5.80 11.07 -4.30
CA GLN A 30 6.85 10.08 -4.61
C GLN A 30 6.45 8.62 -4.36
N ASN A 31 5.15 8.33 -4.31
CA ASN A 31 4.61 7.06 -3.82
C ASN A 31 4.39 5.98 -4.90
N VAL A 32 4.60 6.27 -6.18
CA VAL A 32 4.34 5.30 -7.27
C VAL A 32 5.32 4.11 -7.20
N SER A 33 6.61 4.39 -6.94
CA SER A 33 7.64 3.35 -6.84
C SER A 33 7.48 2.45 -5.60
N LEU A 34 6.97 2.99 -4.50
CA LEU A 34 6.70 2.21 -3.29
C LEU A 34 5.52 1.26 -3.48
N LYS A 35 4.42 1.76 -4.06
CA LYS A 35 3.27 0.92 -4.41
C LYS A 35 3.66 -0.21 -5.37
N ALA A 36 4.61 0.05 -6.27
CA ALA A 36 5.13 -0.97 -7.18
C ALA A 36 5.90 -2.06 -6.44
N SER A 37 6.81 -1.70 -5.54
CA SER A 37 7.55 -2.69 -4.73
C SER A 37 6.63 -3.54 -3.87
N VAL A 38 5.58 -2.95 -3.28
CA VAL A 38 4.57 -3.72 -2.53
C VAL A 38 3.79 -4.66 -3.44
N ALA A 39 3.34 -4.18 -4.62
CA ALA A 39 2.63 -5.02 -5.58
C ALA A 39 3.49 -6.19 -6.08
N GLU A 40 4.77 -5.97 -6.37
CA GLU A 40 5.72 -7.02 -6.74
C GLU A 40 5.91 -8.04 -5.62
N GLY A 41 6.04 -7.59 -4.36
CA GLY A 41 6.13 -8.50 -3.21
C GLY A 41 4.89 -9.37 -3.03
N LEU A 42 3.69 -8.81 -3.24
CA LEU A 42 2.43 -9.56 -3.18
C LEU A 42 2.31 -10.57 -4.32
N LEU A 43 2.68 -10.19 -5.55
CA LEU A 43 2.72 -11.09 -6.70
C LEU A 43 3.70 -12.25 -6.48
N ALA A 44 4.88 -12.00 -5.92
CA ALA A 44 5.86 -13.03 -5.58
C ALA A 44 5.37 -14.03 -4.52
N LEU A 45 4.42 -13.61 -3.67
CA LEU A 45 3.74 -14.48 -2.70
C LEU A 45 2.52 -15.23 -3.29
N GLY A 46 2.19 -15.00 -4.56
CA GLY A 46 1.07 -15.66 -5.26
C GLY A 46 -0.27 -14.95 -5.12
N TYR A 47 -0.31 -13.72 -4.60
CA TYR A 47 -1.53 -12.92 -4.56
C TYR A 47 -1.77 -12.19 -5.88
N ASP A 48 -3.03 -12.09 -6.31
CA ASP A 48 -3.42 -11.21 -7.42
C ASP A 48 -3.46 -9.76 -6.93
N ALA A 49 -2.44 -8.98 -7.31
CA ALA A 49 -2.25 -7.61 -6.85
C ALA A 49 -1.84 -6.69 -8.00
N SER A 50 -2.41 -5.49 -8.05
CA SER A 50 -2.04 -4.44 -9.00
C SER A 50 -2.18 -3.04 -8.41
N ILE A 51 -1.47 -2.06 -8.98
CA ILE A 51 -1.56 -0.66 -8.54
C ILE A 51 -2.76 0.00 -9.21
N CYS A 52 -3.72 0.46 -8.40
CA CYS A 52 -4.79 1.30 -8.88
C CYS A 52 -4.27 2.70 -9.29
N LYS A 53 -4.44 3.04 -10.57
CA LYS A 53 -4.02 4.33 -11.15
C LYS A 53 -5.16 5.34 -11.25
N SER A 54 -6.40 4.93 -11.02
CA SER A 54 -7.52 5.86 -11.04
C SER A 54 -7.32 6.91 -9.97
N LYS A 55 -7.49 8.18 -10.34
CA LYS A 55 -7.60 9.23 -9.33
C LYS A 55 -8.90 9.00 -8.59
N TRP A 56 -8.81 8.82 -7.28
CA TRP A 56 -9.94 9.08 -6.43
C TRP A 56 -9.99 10.60 -6.28
N ASP A 57 -10.50 11.28 -7.31
CA ASP A 57 -10.92 12.66 -7.12
C ASP A 57 -12.00 12.57 -6.05
N GLN A 58 -11.69 13.03 -4.84
CA GLN A 58 -12.73 13.26 -3.85
C GLN A 58 -13.69 14.22 -4.53
N THR A 59 -14.82 13.73 -5.03
CA THR A 59 -15.94 14.60 -5.30
C THR A 59 -16.16 15.38 -4.01
N PRO A 60 -16.18 16.73 -4.05
CA PRO A 60 -16.63 17.51 -2.90
C PRO A 60 -18.13 17.26 -2.78
N SER A 61 -18.52 16.08 -2.32
CA SER A 61 -19.91 15.64 -2.29
C SER A 61 -20.64 16.15 -1.06
N HIS A 62 -20.07 17.09 -0.29
CA HIS A 62 -20.81 17.81 0.74
C HIS A 62 -20.33 19.27 0.84
N PRO A 63 -21.21 20.25 0.56
CA PRO A 63 -21.09 21.60 1.09
C PRO A 63 -21.65 21.69 2.53
N ALA A 64 -21.06 22.62 3.29
CA ALA A 64 -21.25 23.02 4.70
C ALA A 64 -20.44 22.22 5.76
#